data_AF-A0A7X4FQW2-F1
#
_entry.id   AF-A0A7X4FQW2-F1
#
_cell.length_a   1.000
_cell.length_b   1.000
_cell.length_c   1.000
_cell.angle_alpha   90.00
_cell.angle_beta   90.00
_cell.angle_gamma   90.00
#
_symmetry.space_group_name_H-M   'P 1'
#
loop_
_entity.id
_entity.type
_entity.pdbx_description
1 polymer ?
#
loop_
_entity_poly.entity_id
_entity_poly.type
_entity_poly.pdbx_seq_one_letter_code
_entity_poly.pdbx_strand_id
1 'polypeptide(L)'
;MADLVIASPCPPLFEPETRTEDEFLQPLMQNFVGWYRHAAQERMRGIGAVFKALGEALPGFDSISLTESGENARSLKVDFRAANDEGRLDRYALDQLSDGQRSLIALYCLVFLSNGGRTSLFLDEPDNYLALREIQPWLATVAEHCGDTLEQAVVVSHHPVTIDYMAGAKGRWFYRDANGPVRVSNEPERTVDGISLSETVARGWDRE
;
A
#
# COMPACT_ATOMS: atom_id res chain seq x y z
N MET A 1 4.81 9.95 20.97
CA MET A 1 4.02 10.69 19.96
C MET A 1 3.40 9.65 19.06
N ALA A 2 2.11 9.76 18.72
CA ALA A 2 1.51 8.90 17.70
C ALA A 2 2.09 9.29 16.34
N ASP A 3 2.40 8.31 15.51
CA ASP A 3 2.99 8.48 14.19
C ASP A 3 1.85 8.46 13.14
N LEU A 4 1.78 9.48 12.31
CA LEU A 4 0.69 9.66 11.34
C LEU A 4 1.27 9.62 9.94
N VAL A 5 0.88 8.60 9.16
CA VAL A 5 1.27 8.48 7.76
C VAL A 5 0.06 8.76 6.89
N ILE A 6 0.18 9.76 6.02
CA ILE A 6 -0.84 10.10 5.01
C ILE A 6 -0.19 9.91 3.64
N ALA A 7 -0.73 9.03 2.83
CA ALA A 7 -0.17 8.77 1.50
C ALA A 7 -1.21 8.38 0.45
N SER A 8 -0.95 8.78 -0.78
CA SER A 8 -1.63 8.34 -2.00
C SER A 8 -0.56 7.83 -2.97
N PRO A 9 -0.28 6.53 -3.00
CA PRO A 9 0.82 5.99 -3.80
C PRO A 9 0.70 6.40 -5.27
N CYS A 10 1.77 7.01 -5.81
CA CYS A 10 1.90 7.27 -7.24
C CYS A 10 3.24 6.69 -7.74
N PRO A 11 3.29 5.39 -8.08
CA PRO A 11 4.52 4.69 -8.45
C PRO A 11 5.37 5.33 -9.56
N PRO A 12 4.78 6.00 -10.57
CA PRO A 12 5.57 6.74 -11.55
C PRO A 12 6.42 7.86 -10.96
N LEU A 13 6.09 8.37 -9.77
CA LEU A 13 6.83 9.42 -9.07
C LEU A 13 7.85 8.89 -8.05
N PHE A 14 7.95 7.58 -7.86
CA PHE A 14 8.91 7.01 -6.91
C PHE A 14 10.32 7.22 -7.45
N GLU A 15 11.15 7.93 -6.70
CA GLU A 15 12.55 8.12 -7.05
C GLU A 15 13.31 6.80 -6.79
N PRO A 16 13.97 6.19 -7.79
CA PRO A 16 14.63 4.90 -7.64
C PRO A 16 15.94 4.98 -6.83
N GLU A 17 16.39 6.20 -6.53
CA GLU A 17 17.62 6.49 -5.83
C GLU A 17 17.40 7.58 -4.79
N THR A 18 18.18 7.55 -3.73
CA THR A 18 18.19 8.61 -2.72
C THR A 18 19.62 8.93 -2.30
N ARG A 19 19.85 10.17 -1.88
CA ARG A 19 21.07 10.60 -1.18
C ARG A 19 20.84 10.80 0.31
N THR A 20 19.59 10.82 0.73
CA THR A 20 19.19 11.09 2.11
C THR A 20 18.72 9.81 2.79
N GLU A 21 18.46 9.95 4.07
CA GLU A 21 17.69 9.02 4.86
C GLU A 21 16.53 9.85 5.41
N ASP A 22 15.31 9.48 5.04
CA ASP A 22 14.14 10.33 5.27
C ASP A 22 13.27 9.72 6.37
N GLU A 23 13.09 10.44 7.48
CA GLU A 23 12.24 9.97 8.58
C GLU A 23 10.75 9.90 8.18
N PHE A 24 10.32 10.80 7.31
CA PHE A 24 8.92 10.95 6.90
C PHE A 24 8.72 10.59 5.44
N LEU A 25 7.65 9.84 5.17
CA LEU A 25 7.21 9.52 3.82
C LEU A 25 6.42 10.70 3.23
N GLN A 26 6.75 11.10 2.01
CA GLN A 26 5.99 12.11 1.28
C GLN A 26 4.64 11.57 0.81
N PRO A 27 3.61 12.43 0.63
CA PRO A 27 2.26 11.96 0.32
C PRO A 27 2.16 11.08 -0.93
N LEU A 28 2.90 11.36 -2.00
CA LEU A 28 2.88 10.51 -3.21
C LEU A 28 3.99 9.45 -3.20
N MET A 29 4.65 9.29 -2.06
CA MET A 29 5.77 8.38 -1.81
C MET A 29 6.97 8.58 -2.74
N GLN A 30 7.21 9.81 -3.22
CA GLN A 30 8.33 10.09 -4.12
C GLN A 30 9.66 9.72 -3.49
N ASN A 31 9.81 9.99 -2.19
CA ASN A 31 10.99 9.67 -1.40
C ASN A 31 10.97 8.25 -0.78
N PHE A 32 10.21 7.32 -1.35
CA PHE A 32 10.05 5.96 -0.80
C PHE A 32 11.40 5.29 -0.50
N VAL A 33 12.41 5.45 -1.35
CA VAL A 33 13.73 4.83 -1.13
C VAL A 33 14.46 5.42 0.08
N GLY A 34 14.39 6.74 0.28
CA GLY A 34 14.96 7.41 1.45
C GLY A 34 14.23 7.05 2.74
N TRP A 35 12.90 6.95 2.67
CA TRP A 35 12.09 6.47 3.79
C TRP A 35 12.35 5.00 4.13
N TYR A 36 12.40 4.13 3.12
CA TYR A 36 12.71 2.72 3.30
C TYR A 36 14.09 2.53 3.95
N ARG A 37 15.08 3.32 3.52
CA ARG A 37 16.42 3.32 4.12
C ARG A 37 16.40 3.62 5.61
N HIS A 38 15.62 4.61 6.03
CA HIS A 38 15.45 4.96 7.43
C HIS A 38 14.72 3.85 8.19
N ALA A 39 13.53 3.49 7.70
CA ALA A 39 12.64 2.53 8.35
C ALA A 39 13.28 1.15 8.50
N ALA A 40 14.02 0.68 7.49
CA ALA A 40 14.69 -0.62 7.53
C ALA A 40 15.81 -0.70 8.57
N GLN A 41 16.53 0.40 8.82
CA GLN A 41 17.58 0.46 9.84
C GLN A 41 16.98 0.45 11.24
N GLU A 42 15.97 1.28 11.48
CA GLU A 42 15.28 1.38 12.76
C GLU A 42 14.48 0.11 13.09
N ARG A 43 14.00 -0.62 12.06
CA ARG A 43 13.01 -1.70 12.21
C ARG A 43 13.47 -3.00 11.54
N MET A 44 14.73 -3.37 11.74
CA MET A 44 15.35 -4.56 11.16
C MET A 44 14.59 -5.87 11.43
N ARG A 45 13.82 -5.97 12.53
CA ARG A 45 12.93 -7.13 12.80
C ARG A 45 11.76 -7.22 11.82
N GLY A 46 11.24 -6.09 11.33
CA GLY A 46 10.12 -6.02 10.38
C GLY A 46 10.51 -6.44 8.97
N ILE A 47 11.79 -6.37 8.60
CA ILE A 47 12.28 -6.72 7.25
C ILE A 47 12.00 -8.18 6.90
N GLY A 48 12.14 -9.10 7.85
CA GLY A 48 11.79 -10.50 7.61
C GLY A 48 10.30 -10.70 7.31
N ALA A 49 9.43 -9.92 7.96
CA ALA A 49 7.99 -9.95 7.71
C ALA A 49 7.63 -9.31 6.36
N VAL A 50 8.29 -8.21 5.97
CA VAL A 50 8.20 -7.64 4.62
C VAL A 50 8.54 -8.69 3.57
N PHE A 51 9.69 -9.37 3.71
CA PHE A 51 10.15 -10.32 2.70
C PHE A 51 9.24 -11.54 2.61
N LYS A 52 8.73 -12.02 3.74
CA LYS A 52 7.75 -13.10 3.77
C LYS A 52 6.47 -12.69 3.03
N ALA A 53 5.90 -11.54 3.36
CA ALA A 53 4.66 -11.07 2.75
C ALA A 53 4.82 -10.78 1.25
N LEU A 54 5.95 -10.18 0.84
CA LEU A 54 6.24 -9.97 -0.57
C LEU A 54 6.52 -11.27 -1.32
N GLY A 55 7.14 -12.28 -0.69
CA GLY A 55 7.31 -13.59 -1.30
C GLY A 55 5.98 -14.30 -1.60
N GLU A 56 4.94 -14.05 -0.80
CA GLU A 56 3.59 -14.56 -1.02
C GLU A 56 2.82 -13.72 -2.06
N ALA A 57 3.03 -12.40 -2.10
CA ALA A 57 2.29 -11.49 -2.96
C ALA A 57 2.90 -11.26 -4.35
N LEU A 58 4.23 -11.37 -4.49
CA LEU A 58 4.99 -11.14 -5.71
C LEU A 58 5.69 -12.44 -6.14
N PRO A 59 5.22 -13.10 -7.21
CA PRO A 59 5.83 -14.32 -7.70
C PRO A 59 7.33 -14.15 -7.99
N GLY A 60 8.14 -15.01 -7.41
CA GLY A 60 9.59 -15.01 -7.60
C GLY A 60 10.33 -13.96 -6.79
N PHE A 61 9.68 -13.12 -5.98
CA PHE A 61 10.37 -12.18 -5.10
C PHE A 61 11.37 -12.92 -4.18
N ASP A 62 12.57 -12.38 -4.05
CA ASP A 62 13.61 -12.92 -3.16
C ASP A 62 14.02 -11.92 -2.08
N SER A 63 14.46 -10.72 -2.48
CA SER A 63 14.95 -9.73 -1.52
C SER A 63 14.94 -8.29 -2.05
N ILE A 64 15.05 -7.34 -1.11
CA ILE A 64 15.26 -5.92 -1.38
C ILE A 64 16.61 -5.51 -0.78
N SER A 65 17.39 -4.74 -1.52
CA SER A 65 18.67 -4.19 -1.04
C SER A 65 18.90 -2.76 -1.50
N LEU A 66 19.71 -2.01 -0.73
CA LEU A 66 20.16 -0.67 -1.10
C LEU A 66 21.61 -0.73 -1.55
N THR A 67 21.86 -0.54 -2.85
CA THR A 67 23.20 -0.59 -3.44
C THR A 67 23.74 0.80 -3.71
N GLU A 68 25.07 0.99 -3.66
CA GLU A 68 25.69 2.26 -4.06
C GLU A 68 25.40 2.57 -5.53
N SER A 69 25.01 3.81 -5.81
CA SER A 69 24.76 4.32 -7.15
C SER A 69 25.41 5.70 -7.30
N GLY A 70 26.73 5.74 -7.28
CA GLY A 70 27.51 6.98 -7.32
C GLY A 70 27.81 7.58 -5.94
N GLU A 71 28.27 8.83 -5.93
CA GLU A 71 28.75 9.49 -4.72
C GLU A 71 27.59 9.79 -3.75
N ASN A 72 27.60 9.13 -2.60
CA ASN A 72 26.61 9.24 -1.52
C ASN A 72 25.16 8.91 -1.92
N ALA A 73 24.93 8.25 -3.05
CA ALA A 73 23.62 7.83 -3.51
C ALA A 73 23.43 6.31 -3.34
N ARG A 74 22.21 5.93 -2.95
CA ARG A 74 21.77 4.53 -2.81
C ARG A 74 20.57 4.30 -3.72
N SER A 75 20.62 3.23 -4.51
CA SER A 75 19.51 2.77 -5.33
C SER A 75 18.85 1.55 -4.70
N LEU A 76 17.52 1.51 -4.70
CA LEU A 76 16.77 0.34 -4.25
C LEU A 76 16.74 -0.70 -5.37
N LYS A 77 17.26 -1.88 -5.05
CA LYS A 77 17.28 -3.05 -5.93
C LYS A 77 16.36 -4.13 -5.37
N VAL A 78 15.69 -4.83 -6.28
CA VAL A 78 14.80 -5.94 -5.98
C VAL A 78 15.25 -7.13 -6.79
N ASP A 79 15.51 -8.24 -6.11
CA ASP A 79 15.97 -9.47 -6.72
C ASP A 79 14.78 -10.45 -6.85
N PHE A 80 14.65 -11.05 -8.03
CA PHE A 80 13.66 -12.08 -8.33
C PHE A 80 14.35 -13.38 -8.76
N ARG A 81 13.82 -14.52 -8.33
CA ARG A 81 14.26 -15.84 -8.78
C ARG A 81 13.86 -16.08 -10.22
N ALA A 82 14.81 -16.52 -11.03
CA ALA A 82 14.55 -16.87 -12.41
C ALA A 82 13.63 -18.09 -12.49
N ALA A 83 12.63 -18.05 -13.37
CA ALA A 83 11.64 -19.12 -13.51
C ALA A 83 12.25 -20.48 -13.94
N ASN A 84 13.39 -20.46 -14.63
CA ASN A 84 14.00 -21.65 -15.25
C ASN A 84 15.37 -22.01 -14.65
N ASP A 85 15.78 -21.34 -13.56
CA ASP A 85 17.09 -21.56 -12.94
C ASP A 85 17.02 -21.20 -11.44
N GLU A 86 16.85 -22.21 -10.59
CA GLU A 86 16.64 -22.05 -9.14
C GLU A 86 17.80 -21.32 -8.43
N GLY A 87 18.98 -21.24 -9.04
CA GLY A 87 20.14 -20.55 -8.48
C GLY A 87 20.35 -19.11 -8.98
N ARG A 88 19.61 -18.68 -10.02
CA ARG A 88 19.81 -17.36 -10.63
C ARG A 88 18.83 -16.33 -10.08
N LEU A 89 19.38 -15.18 -9.69
CA LEU A 89 18.62 -13.99 -9.32
C LEU A 89 18.72 -12.94 -10.43
N ASP A 90 17.57 -12.50 -10.93
CA ASP A 90 17.44 -11.38 -11.84
C ASP A 90 17.20 -10.10 -11.01
N ARG A 91 18.14 -9.14 -11.12
CA ARG A 91 18.15 -7.90 -10.32
C ARG A 91 17.55 -6.74 -11.10
N TYR A 92 16.63 -6.03 -10.46
CA TYR A 92 15.97 -4.85 -11.03
C TYR A 92 16.14 -3.65 -10.11
N ALA A 93 16.36 -2.47 -10.70
CA ALA A 93 16.15 -1.20 -10.03
C ALA A 93 14.64 -0.94 -9.85
N LEU A 94 14.27 -0.12 -8.85
CA LEU A 94 12.87 0.19 -8.58
C LEU A 94 12.11 0.71 -9.81
N ASP A 95 12.75 1.55 -10.63
CA ASP A 95 12.20 2.13 -11.86
C ASP A 95 12.10 1.14 -13.04
N GLN A 96 12.60 -0.07 -12.88
CA GLN A 96 12.45 -1.16 -13.85
C GLN A 96 11.27 -2.08 -13.53
N LEU A 97 10.68 -1.95 -12.33
CA LEU A 97 9.48 -2.69 -11.92
C LEU A 97 8.22 -2.05 -12.49
N SER A 98 7.14 -2.83 -12.62
CA SER A 98 5.82 -2.29 -12.96
C SER A 98 5.27 -1.42 -11.82
N ASP A 99 4.34 -0.53 -12.13
CA ASP A 99 3.71 0.34 -11.12
C ASP A 99 3.04 -0.47 -10.01
N GLY A 100 2.38 -1.58 -10.35
CA GLY A 100 1.77 -2.48 -9.37
C GLY A 100 2.82 -3.13 -8.44
N GLN A 101 3.96 -3.57 -8.97
CA GLN A 101 5.06 -4.11 -8.16
C GLN A 101 5.64 -3.07 -7.20
N ARG A 102 5.88 -1.84 -7.68
CA ARG A 102 6.36 -0.73 -6.85
C ARG A 102 5.37 -0.40 -5.74
N SER A 103 4.08 -0.31 -6.07
CA SER A 103 3.00 -0.10 -5.08
C SER A 103 2.99 -1.21 -4.04
N LEU A 104 2.97 -2.48 -4.44
CA LEU A 104 2.96 -3.63 -3.53
C LEU A 104 4.13 -3.59 -2.55
N ILE A 105 5.33 -3.35 -3.06
CA ILE A 105 6.54 -3.23 -2.24
C ILE A 105 6.38 -2.10 -1.21
N ALA A 106 5.99 -0.91 -1.65
CA ALA A 106 5.83 0.22 -0.76
C ALA A 106 4.76 0.01 0.31
N LEU A 107 3.61 -0.54 -0.09
CA LEU A 107 2.47 -0.80 0.79
C LEU A 107 2.75 -1.88 1.84
N TYR A 108 3.46 -2.96 1.49
CA TYR A 108 3.89 -3.94 2.48
C TYR A 108 5.00 -3.40 3.40
N CYS A 109 5.95 -2.65 2.86
CA CYS A 109 6.95 -1.96 3.69
C CYS A 109 6.27 -1.01 4.70
N LEU A 110 5.25 -0.27 4.29
CA LEU A 110 4.50 0.61 5.20
C LEU A 110 3.87 -0.14 6.37
N VAL A 111 3.23 -1.28 6.12
CA VAL A 111 2.57 -2.06 7.20
C VAL A 111 3.62 -2.63 8.16
N PHE A 112 4.63 -3.33 7.65
CA PHE A 112 5.56 -4.09 8.49
C PHE A 112 6.71 -3.28 9.04
N LEU A 113 7.05 -2.16 8.41
CA LEU A 113 8.02 -1.21 8.91
C LEU A 113 7.31 -0.01 9.53
N SER A 114 6.08 -0.13 10.04
CA SER A 114 5.40 0.86 10.89
C SER A 114 5.83 0.79 12.37
N ASN A 115 5.56 1.85 13.15
CA ASN A 115 6.10 2.02 14.50
C ASN A 115 5.26 1.26 15.54
N GLY A 116 5.40 -0.06 15.58
CA GLY A 116 5.03 -0.95 16.70
C GLY A 116 3.85 -0.52 17.57
N GLY A 117 2.66 -0.36 16.99
CA GLY A 117 1.39 -0.12 17.67
C GLY A 117 1.01 1.37 17.83
N ARG A 118 1.79 2.30 17.26
CA ARG A 118 1.57 3.76 17.38
C ARG A 118 1.39 4.47 16.04
N THR A 119 1.38 3.73 14.94
CA THR A 119 1.21 4.31 13.60
C THR A 119 -0.26 4.23 13.18
N SER A 120 -0.81 5.39 12.78
CA SER A 120 -2.09 5.47 12.09
C SER A 120 -1.84 5.69 10.59
N LEU A 121 -2.37 4.79 9.75
CA LEU A 121 -2.24 4.88 8.29
C LEU A 121 -3.48 5.52 7.67
N PHE A 122 -3.30 6.53 6.83
CA PHE A 122 -4.34 7.15 6.02
C PHE A 122 -3.92 7.03 4.56
N LEU A 123 -4.56 6.12 3.84
CA LEU A 123 -4.18 5.77 2.47
C LEU A 123 -5.29 6.16 1.51
N ASP A 124 -4.96 6.97 0.52
CA ASP A 124 -5.86 7.45 -0.51
C ASP A 124 -5.57 6.74 -1.84
N GLU A 125 -6.51 5.93 -2.29
CA GLU A 125 -6.45 5.09 -3.48
C GLU A 125 -5.19 4.19 -3.54
N PRO A 126 -4.84 3.43 -2.47
CA PRO A 126 -3.66 2.57 -2.47
C PRO A 126 -3.74 1.43 -3.51
N ASP A 127 -4.95 1.09 -3.93
CA ASP A 127 -5.31 0.04 -4.88
C ASP A 127 -5.27 0.47 -6.35
N ASN A 128 -5.04 1.75 -6.66
CA ASN A 128 -5.16 2.30 -8.02
C ASN A 128 -4.24 1.63 -9.07
N TYR A 129 -3.16 0.98 -8.62
CA TYR A 129 -2.18 0.29 -9.48
C TYR A 129 -2.15 -1.23 -9.25
N LEU A 130 -3.02 -1.76 -8.40
CA LEU A 130 -3.02 -3.16 -8.00
C LEU A 130 -4.12 -3.95 -8.70
N ALA A 131 -3.85 -5.22 -9.00
CA ALA A 131 -4.89 -6.12 -9.48
C ALA A 131 -5.80 -6.59 -8.33
N LEU A 132 -7.00 -7.08 -8.66
CA LEU A 132 -7.98 -7.61 -7.68
C LEU A 132 -7.37 -8.64 -6.71
N ARG A 133 -6.51 -9.53 -7.24
CA ARG A 133 -5.85 -10.60 -6.47
C ARG A 133 -4.71 -10.10 -5.58
N GLU A 134 -4.21 -8.90 -5.82
CA GLU A 134 -3.08 -8.29 -5.11
C GLU A 134 -3.58 -7.43 -3.95
N ILE A 135 -4.69 -6.70 -4.15
CA ILE A 135 -5.25 -5.83 -3.12
C ILE A 135 -5.87 -6.59 -1.95
N GLN A 136 -6.61 -7.69 -2.20
CA GLN A 136 -7.32 -8.40 -1.13
C GLN A 136 -6.36 -8.95 -0.04
N PRO A 137 -5.25 -9.62 -0.37
CA PRO A 137 -4.31 -10.11 0.64
C PRO A 137 -3.67 -8.96 1.43
N TRP A 138 -3.39 -7.84 0.76
CA TRP A 138 -2.86 -6.66 1.44
C TRP A 138 -3.88 -6.05 2.41
N LEU A 139 -5.16 -5.92 2.03
CA LEU A 139 -6.22 -5.45 2.93
C LEU A 139 -6.38 -6.36 4.15
N ALA A 140 -6.30 -7.67 3.96
CA ALA A 140 -6.32 -8.63 5.06
C ALA A 140 -5.11 -8.43 5.99
N THR A 141 -3.91 -8.22 5.43
CA THR A 141 -2.70 -7.91 6.20
C THR A 141 -2.90 -6.64 7.03
N VAL A 142 -3.41 -5.56 6.45
CA VAL A 142 -3.68 -4.31 7.17
C VAL A 142 -4.68 -4.54 8.31
N ALA A 143 -5.75 -5.28 8.06
CA ALA A 143 -6.78 -5.59 9.06
C ALA A 143 -6.23 -6.41 10.23
N GLU A 144 -5.36 -7.39 9.97
CA GLU A 144 -4.69 -8.20 10.99
C GLU A 144 -3.72 -7.37 11.86
N HIS A 145 -3.09 -6.35 11.28
CA HIS A 145 -2.12 -5.50 11.99
C HIS A 145 -2.79 -4.37 12.78
N CYS A 146 -4.02 -3.98 12.41
CA CYS A 146 -4.80 -2.98 13.15
C CYS A 146 -5.15 -3.47 14.57
N GLY A 147 -4.78 -2.68 15.57
CA GLY A 147 -4.94 -3.02 16.99
C GLY A 147 -3.77 -3.80 17.60
N ASP A 148 -2.79 -4.22 16.80
CA ASP A 148 -1.56 -4.89 17.27
C ASP A 148 -0.33 -4.02 16.98
N THR A 149 0.06 -3.92 15.71
CA THR A 149 1.24 -3.17 15.26
C THR A 149 0.90 -1.86 14.55
N LEU A 150 -0.35 -1.70 14.11
CA LEU A 150 -0.95 -0.45 13.66
C LEU A 150 -2.01 -0.01 14.65
N GLU A 151 -2.09 1.29 14.93
CA GLU A 151 -3.16 1.84 15.78
C GLU A 151 -4.50 1.82 15.04
N GLN A 152 -4.49 2.27 13.79
CA GLN A 152 -5.64 2.26 12.88
C GLN A 152 -5.17 2.38 11.43
N ALA A 153 -6.05 1.98 10.52
CA ALA A 153 -5.92 2.27 9.10
C ALA A 153 -7.23 2.83 8.55
N VAL A 154 -7.13 3.90 7.78
CA VAL A 154 -8.22 4.51 7.01
C VAL A 154 -7.82 4.43 5.55
N VAL A 155 -8.67 3.76 4.76
CA VAL A 155 -8.47 3.60 3.32
C VAL A 155 -9.60 4.31 2.58
N VAL A 156 -9.25 5.20 1.67
CA VAL A 156 -10.16 5.80 0.70
C VAL A 156 -9.95 5.06 -0.62
N SER A 157 -11.03 4.55 -1.19
CA SER A 157 -10.94 3.74 -2.41
C SER A 157 -12.30 3.69 -3.11
N HIS A 158 -12.26 3.66 -4.44
CA HIS A 158 -13.40 3.33 -5.29
C HIS A 158 -13.39 1.86 -5.75
N HIS A 159 -12.40 1.08 -5.34
CA HIS A 159 -12.17 -0.26 -5.87
C HIS A 159 -13.13 -1.29 -5.27
N PRO A 160 -13.77 -2.14 -6.09
CA PRO A 160 -14.82 -3.05 -5.63
C PRO A 160 -14.43 -3.96 -4.47
N VAL A 161 -13.21 -4.50 -4.52
CA VAL A 161 -12.69 -5.39 -3.46
C VAL A 161 -12.53 -4.66 -2.13
N THR A 162 -12.06 -3.41 -2.15
CA THR A 162 -11.88 -2.61 -0.94
C THR A 162 -13.23 -2.26 -0.33
N ILE A 163 -14.19 -1.87 -1.17
CA ILE A 163 -15.57 -1.58 -0.76
C ILE A 163 -16.18 -2.81 -0.10
N ASP A 164 -16.19 -3.96 -0.79
CA ASP A 164 -16.86 -5.17 -0.28
C ASP A 164 -16.17 -5.75 0.95
N TYR A 165 -14.84 -5.59 1.09
CA TYR A 165 -14.09 -6.10 2.23
C TYR A 165 -14.18 -5.20 3.47
N MET A 166 -14.03 -3.88 3.33
CA MET A 166 -13.92 -2.96 4.48
C MET A 166 -15.20 -2.19 4.78
N ALA A 167 -15.95 -1.77 3.74
CA ALA A 167 -17.03 -0.81 3.92
C ALA A 167 -18.23 -1.42 4.66
N GLY A 168 -18.50 -2.72 4.49
CA GLY A 168 -19.60 -3.40 5.19
C GLY A 168 -19.50 -3.39 6.72
N ALA A 169 -18.29 -3.23 7.29
CA ALA A 169 -18.10 -3.22 8.74
C ALA A 169 -17.97 -1.81 9.33
N LYS A 170 -17.18 -0.92 8.69
CA LYS A 170 -16.85 0.41 9.22
C LYS A 170 -16.82 1.51 8.15
N GLY A 171 -17.56 1.32 7.05
CA GLY A 171 -17.61 2.26 5.93
C GLY A 171 -18.06 3.67 6.34
N ARG A 172 -17.51 4.65 5.62
CA ARG A 172 -18.02 6.02 5.59
C ARG A 172 -18.24 6.38 4.14
N TRP A 173 -19.46 6.78 3.83
CA TRP A 173 -19.87 7.09 2.48
C TRP A 173 -19.84 8.60 2.28
N PHE A 174 -19.05 9.06 1.32
CA PHE A 174 -18.94 10.46 0.96
C PHE A 174 -19.74 10.69 -0.32
N TYR A 175 -20.70 11.62 -0.28
CA TYR A 175 -21.55 11.93 -1.41
C TYR A 175 -21.83 13.42 -1.51
N ARG A 176 -22.33 13.87 -2.66
CA ARG A 176 -22.72 15.27 -2.88
C ARG A 176 -23.93 15.37 -3.80
N ASP A 177 -24.79 16.33 -3.51
CA ASP A 177 -25.92 16.68 -4.38
C ASP A 177 -25.43 17.67 -5.44
N ALA A 178 -25.20 17.18 -6.67
CA ALA A 178 -24.66 17.98 -7.77
C ALA A 178 -23.37 18.75 -7.37
N ASN A 179 -23.42 20.09 -7.39
CA ASN A 179 -22.29 20.95 -7.01
C ASN A 179 -22.39 21.47 -5.55
N GLY A 180 -23.19 20.80 -4.72
CA GLY A 180 -23.30 21.08 -3.29
C GLY A 180 -22.09 20.59 -2.48
N PRO A 181 -22.07 20.90 -1.17
CA PRO A 181 -21.02 20.43 -0.27
C PRO A 181 -21.04 18.91 -0.14
N VAL A 182 -19.87 18.32 0.15
CA VAL A 182 -19.75 16.90 0.47
C VAL A 182 -20.44 16.61 1.80
N ARG A 183 -21.24 15.55 1.82
CA ARG A 183 -21.92 14.98 2.98
C ARG A 183 -21.34 13.61 3.29
N VAL A 184 -21.52 13.16 4.53
CA VAL A 184 -21.04 11.86 5.00
C VAL A 184 -22.19 11.07 5.63
N SER A 185 -22.31 9.81 5.26
CA SER A 185 -23.20 8.83 5.89
C SER A 185 -22.44 7.56 6.30
N ASN A 186 -23.05 6.73 7.13
CA ASN A 186 -22.47 5.43 7.55
C ASN A 186 -22.77 4.30 6.55
N GLU A 187 -23.74 4.50 5.67
CA GLU A 187 -24.23 3.55 4.68
C GLU A 187 -24.64 4.30 3.41
N PRO A 188 -24.66 3.65 2.22
CA PRO A 188 -25.26 4.23 1.02
C PRO A 188 -26.76 4.51 1.24
N GLU A 189 -27.38 5.37 0.42
CA GLU A 189 -28.82 5.68 0.57
C GLU A 189 -29.69 4.44 0.33
N ARG A 190 -29.19 3.50 -0.48
CA ARG A 190 -29.83 2.22 -0.73
C ARG A 190 -28.83 1.10 -0.89
N THR A 191 -29.15 -0.05 -0.30
CA THR A 191 -28.52 -1.34 -0.59
C THR A 191 -29.53 -2.24 -1.28
N VAL A 192 -29.07 -3.08 -2.22
CA VAL A 192 -29.94 -4.02 -2.93
C VAL A 192 -29.69 -5.43 -2.43
N ASP A 193 -30.74 -6.08 -1.93
CA ASP A 193 -30.65 -7.45 -1.43
C ASP A 193 -30.12 -8.42 -2.50
N GLY A 194 -29.15 -9.23 -2.10
CA GLY A 194 -28.53 -10.24 -2.98
C GLY A 194 -27.46 -9.69 -3.93
N ILE A 195 -27.10 -8.40 -3.84
CA ILE A 195 -26.06 -7.76 -4.65
C ILE A 195 -24.98 -7.19 -3.72
N SER A 196 -23.71 -7.26 -4.14
CA SER A 196 -22.62 -6.68 -3.34
C SER A 196 -22.74 -5.15 -3.27
N LEU A 197 -22.10 -4.55 -2.27
CA LEU A 197 -22.10 -3.10 -2.13
C LEU A 197 -21.39 -2.44 -3.33
N SER A 198 -20.24 -2.99 -3.73
CA SER A 198 -19.50 -2.51 -4.89
C SER A 198 -20.31 -2.58 -6.18
N GLU A 199 -21.11 -3.62 -6.39
CA GLU A 199 -21.96 -3.76 -7.57
C GLU A 199 -23.15 -2.81 -7.52
N THR A 200 -23.74 -2.58 -6.34
CA THR A 200 -24.78 -1.55 -6.15
C THR A 200 -24.25 -0.18 -6.55
N VAL A 201 -23.05 0.17 -6.10
CA VAL A 201 -22.36 1.44 -6.43
C VAL A 201 -22.00 1.51 -7.91
N ALA A 202 -21.45 0.45 -8.49
CA ALA A 202 -21.09 0.42 -9.91
C ALA A 202 -22.29 0.61 -10.84
N ARG A 203 -23.48 0.17 -10.39
CA ARG A 203 -24.76 0.36 -11.10
C ARG A 203 -25.40 1.72 -10.85
N GLY A 204 -24.89 2.51 -9.90
CA GLY A 204 -25.48 3.79 -9.48
C GLY A 204 -26.79 3.63 -8.71
N TRP A 205 -27.08 2.42 -8.21
CA TRP A 205 -28.30 2.11 -7.47
C TRP A 205 -28.22 2.51 -5.99
N ASP A 206 -27.06 3.01 -5.56
CA ASP A 206 -26.82 3.54 -4.22
C ASP A 206 -27.53 4.88 -3.94
N ARG A 207 -28.15 5.50 -4.96
CA ARG A 207 -28.79 6.84 -4.92
C ARG A 207 -30.20 6.89 -5.54
N GLU A 208 -30.79 5.75 -5.89
CA GLU A 208 -32.15 5.63 -6.46
C GLU A 208 -33.18 5.14 -5.44
#